data_AF-A0A7Z0L0T4-F1
#
_entry.id   AF-A0A7Z0L0T4-F1
#
_cell.length_a   1.000
_cell.length_b   1.000
_cell.length_c   1.000
_cell.angle_alpha   90.00
_cell.angle_beta   90.00
_cell.angle_gamma   90.00
#
_symmetry.space_group_name_H-M   'P 1'
#
loop_
_entity.id
_entity.type
_entity.pdbx_description
1 polymer ?
#
loop_
_entity_poly.entity_id
_entity_poly.type
_entity_poly.pdbx_seq_one_letter_code
_entity_poly.pdbx_strand_id
1 'polypeptide(L)'
;MTRVAPSPETVTLHVPFRVVKRGGRKEMQLPVGVAPPRRTDNTLVKALARAFRWNRMLDSGEYATIAELAEREGIAPSYMTRVLRLTLLAPDIVEAILNGKQGPELTLARVLEPFPMEWTAQSATVAVCS
;
A
#
# COMPACT_ATOMS: atom_id res chain seq x y z
N MET A 1 -41.48 -61.40 -14.35
CA MET A 1 -41.52 -59.95 -14.62
C MET A 1 -41.07 -59.24 -13.36
N THR A 2 -39.87 -58.66 -13.35
CA THR A 2 -39.26 -58.07 -12.15
C THR A 2 -39.43 -56.55 -12.21
N ARG A 3 -40.17 -55.97 -11.27
CA ARG A 3 -40.49 -54.53 -11.23
C ARG A 3 -39.24 -53.74 -10.82
N VAL A 4 -38.81 -52.82 -11.67
CA VAL A 4 -37.74 -51.84 -11.38
C VAL A 4 -38.27 -50.81 -10.37
N ALA A 5 -37.53 -50.57 -9.29
CA ALA A 5 -37.87 -49.55 -8.30
C ALA A 5 -37.55 -48.13 -8.84
N PRO A 6 -38.40 -47.12 -8.59
CA PRO A 6 -38.18 -45.77 -9.11
C PRO A 6 -36.93 -45.14 -8.48
N SER A 7 -36.08 -44.51 -9.30
CA SER A 7 -34.95 -43.71 -8.81
C SER A 7 -35.47 -42.50 -8.03
N PRO A 8 -34.83 -42.10 -6.92
CA PRO A 8 -35.26 -40.93 -6.18
C PRO A 8 -35.11 -39.66 -7.03
N GLU A 9 -36.14 -38.82 -7.05
CA GLU A 9 -36.19 -37.54 -7.79
C GLU A 9 -35.24 -36.47 -7.24
N THR A 10 -34.59 -36.72 -6.09
CA THR A 10 -33.72 -35.72 -5.45
C THR A 10 -32.48 -36.38 -4.86
N VAL A 11 -31.32 -35.85 -5.23
CA VAL A 11 -30.01 -36.24 -4.70
C VAL A 11 -29.50 -35.10 -3.82
N THR A 12 -29.31 -35.38 -2.53
CA THR A 12 -28.75 -34.41 -1.58
C THR A 12 -27.26 -34.66 -1.42
N LEU A 13 -26.45 -33.64 -1.72
CA LEU A 13 -24.99 -33.68 -1.60
C LEU A 13 -24.54 -32.75 -0.48
N HIS A 14 -23.85 -33.30 0.51
CA HIS A 14 -23.17 -32.51 1.55
C HIS A 14 -21.74 -32.22 1.10
N VAL A 15 -21.46 -30.94 0.82
CA VAL A 15 -20.12 -30.48 0.43
C VAL A 15 -19.60 -29.52 1.51
N PRO A 16 -18.44 -29.79 2.14
CA PRO A 16 -17.84 -28.85 3.07
C PRO A 16 -17.33 -27.63 2.30
N PHE A 17 -17.85 -26.45 2.62
CA PHE A 17 -17.38 -25.19 2.06
C PHE A 17 -17.03 -24.20 3.16
N ARG A 18 -16.12 -23.28 2.85
CA ARG A 18 -15.71 -22.20 3.77
C ARG A 18 -16.09 -20.86 3.17
N VAL A 19 -16.98 -20.14 3.85
CA VAL A 19 -17.32 -18.76 3.45
C VAL A 19 -16.15 -17.85 3.82
N VAL A 20 -15.55 -17.22 2.81
CA VAL A 20 -14.52 -16.19 3.00
C VAL A 20 -15.09 -14.83 2.60
N LYS A 21 -15.10 -13.86 3.53
CA LYS A 21 -15.39 -12.46 3.17
C LYS A 21 -14.18 -11.88 2.44
N ARG A 22 -14.25 -11.77 1.11
CA ARG A 22 -13.34 -10.92 0.33
C ARG A 22 -13.85 -9.49 0.48
N GLY A 23 -13.07 -8.62 1.13
CA GLY A 23 -13.50 -7.26 1.48
C GLY A 23 -14.04 -6.49 0.27
N GLY A 24 -15.32 -6.12 0.32
CA GLY A 24 -15.95 -5.27 -0.69
C GLY A 24 -15.48 -3.82 -0.60
N ARG A 25 -15.70 -3.05 -1.68
CA ARG A 25 -15.45 -1.60 -1.68
C ARG A 25 -16.41 -0.92 -0.68
N LYS A 26 -15.86 -0.32 0.37
CA LYS A 26 -16.62 0.53 1.30
C LYS A 26 -16.79 1.91 0.67
N GLU A 27 -17.99 2.24 0.23
CA GLU A 27 -18.34 3.58 -0.24
C GLU A 27 -18.94 4.39 0.92
N MET A 28 -18.50 5.63 1.09
CA MET A 28 -18.98 6.55 2.12
C MET A 28 -19.59 7.75 1.40
N GLN A 29 -20.92 7.83 1.39
CA GLN A 29 -21.62 8.99 0.83
C GLN A 29 -21.63 10.11 1.89
N LEU A 30 -21.07 11.26 1.52
CA LEU A 30 -21.16 12.46 2.36
C LEU A 30 -22.41 13.26 1.98
N PRO A 31 -23.00 14.03 2.93
CA PRO A 31 -24.06 14.99 2.62
C PRO A 31 -23.62 16.02 1.56
N VAL A 32 -24.57 16.47 0.75
CA VAL A 32 -24.35 17.49 -0.29
C VAL A 32 -23.72 18.75 0.33
N GLY A 33 -22.60 19.20 -0.24
CA GLY A 33 -21.90 20.41 0.19
C GLY A 33 -20.72 20.19 1.15
N VAL A 34 -20.50 18.97 1.64
CA VAL A 34 -19.32 18.63 2.44
C VAL A 34 -18.24 18.05 1.53
N ALA A 35 -17.20 18.84 1.23
CA ALA A 35 -15.99 18.29 0.64
C ALA A 35 -15.40 17.26 1.62
N PRO A 36 -15.09 16.02 1.19
CA PRO A 36 -14.41 15.09 2.07
C PRO A 36 -13.11 15.77 2.55
N PRO A 37 -12.76 15.68 3.85
CA PRO A 37 -11.45 16.13 4.30
C PRO A 37 -10.42 15.43 3.43
N ARG A 38 -9.41 16.18 2.93
CA ARG A 38 -8.28 15.60 2.20
C ARG A 38 -7.71 14.49 3.06
N ARG A 39 -8.08 13.24 2.75
CA ARG A 39 -7.62 12.09 3.52
C ARG A 39 -6.15 11.94 3.18
N THR A 40 -5.32 11.95 4.21
CA THR A 40 -3.93 11.54 4.10
C THR A 40 -3.89 10.24 3.28
N ASP A 41 -3.10 10.22 2.20
CA ASP A 41 -2.99 9.02 1.38
C ASP A 41 -2.31 7.96 2.24
N ASN A 42 -3.14 7.10 2.85
CA ASN A 42 -2.71 6.01 3.72
C ASN A 42 -1.68 5.11 3.03
N THR A 43 -1.66 5.08 1.70
CA THR A 43 -0.70 4.31 0.93
C THR A 43 0.68 4.95 0.99
N LEU A 44 0.78 6.26 0.77
CA LEU A 44 2.03 7.03 0.88
C LEU A 44 2.58 7.00 2.30
N VAL A 45 1.73 7.24 3.30
CA VAL A 45 2.15 7.21 4.71
C VAL A 45 2.70 5.84 5.09
N LYS A 46 2.03 4.75 4.67
CA LYS A 46 2.52 3.39 4.91
C LYS A 46 3.84 3.11 4.18
N ALA A 47 4.03 3.64 2.98
CA ALA A 47 5.28 3.50 2.25
C ALA A 47 6.44 4.21 2.96
N LEU A 48 6.22 5.45 3.43
CA LEU A 48 7.20 6.17 4.25
C LEU A 48 7.51 5.42 5.54
N ALA A 49 6.48 4.98 6.27
CA ALA A 49 6.67 4.23 7.51
C ALA A 49 7.50 2.96 7.29
N ARG A 50 7.26 2.23 6.18
CA ARG A 50 8.07 1.06 5.81
C ARG A 50 9.51 1.45 5.48
N ALA A 51 9.71 2.50 4.67
CA ALA A 51 11.04 2.97 4.30
C ALA A 51 11.89 3.28 5.52
N PHE A 52 11.38 4.08 6.47
CA PHE A 52 12.10 4.42 7.70
C PHE A 52 12.28 3.23 8.64
N ARG A 53 11.30 2.31 8.71
CA ARG A 53 11.44 1.07 9.51
C ARG A 53 12.56 0.19 8.96
N TRP A 54 12.56 -0.08 7.67
CA TRP A 54 13.57 -0.92 7.03
C TRP A 54 14.95 -0.27 7.07
N ASN A 55 15.05 1.05 6.87
CA ASN A 55 16.30 1.78 7.02
C ASN A 55 16.89 1.60 8.42
N ARG A 56 16.06 1.72 9.46
CA ARG A 56 16.50 1.50 10.84
C ARG A 56 16.99 0.07 11.09
N MET A 57 16.34 -0.94 10.52
CA MET A 57 16.73 -2.34 10.64
C MET A 57 18.07 -2.64 9.94
N LEU A 58 18.36 -1.91 8.85
CA LEU A 58 19.65 -1.97 8.17
C LEU A 58 20.73 -1.20 8.96
N ASP A 59 20.42 0.02 9.41
CA ASP A 59 21.34 0.87 10.18
C ASP A 59 21.73 0.25 11.53
N SER A 60 20.81 -0.47 12.18
CA SER A 60 21.08 -1.19 13.42
C SER A 60 21.91 -2.45 13.22
N GLY A 61 22.09 -2.91 11.97
CA GLY A 61 22.71 -4.18 11.66
C GLY A 61 21.86 -5.40 12.04
N GLU A 62 20.56 -5.23 12.31
CA GLU A 62 19.63 -6.37 12.49
C GLU A 62 19.60 -7.25 11.23
N TYR A 63 19.78 -6.62 10.06
CA TYR A 63 19.99 -7.28 8.77
C TYR A 63 21.22 -6.70 8.09
N ALA A 64 22.05 -7.56 7.50
CA ALA A 64 23.31 -7.15 6.89
C ALA A 64 23.11 -6.53 5.50
N THR A 65 22.08 -6.96 4.78
CA THR A 65 21.85 -6.52 3.40
C THR A 65 20.37 -6.30 3.09
N ILE A 66 20.09 -5.50 2.06
CA ILE A 66 18.74 -5.32 1.50
C ILE A 66 18.17 -6.65 1.02
N ALA A 67 19.00 -7.54 0.45
CA ALA A 67 18.53 -8.84 -0.06
C ALA A 67 18.01 -9.73 1.07
N GLU A 68 18.74 -9.80 2.18
CA GLU A 68 18.36 -10.55 3.38
C GLU A 68 17.05 -10.00 3.97
N LEU A 69 16.94 -8.68 4.14
CA LEU A 69 15.72 -8.05 4.66
C LEU A 69 14.52 -8.27 3.72
N ALA A 70 14.75 -8.19 2.40
CA ALA A 70 13.73 -8.42 1.39
C ALA A 70 13.18 -9.85 1.41
N GLU A 71 14.06 -10.85 1.55
CA GLU A 71 13.66 -12.25 1.73
C GLU A 71 12.79 -12.43 2.98
N ARG A 72 13.18 -11.80 4.09
CA ARG A 72 12.49 -11.90 5.39
C ARG A 72 11.13 -11.22 5.40
N GLU A 73 10.99 -10.11 4.69
CA GLU A 73 9.70 -9.41 4.54
C GLU A 73 8.85 -10.00 3.40
N GLY A 74 9.37 -10.93 2.60
CA GLY A 74 8.67 -11.54 1.46
C GLY A 74 8.43 -10.55 0.31
N ILE A 75 9.37 -9.64 0.10
CA ILE A 75 9.26 -8.53 -0.86
C ILE A 75 10.38 -8.64 -1.89
N ALA A 76 10.12 -8.26 -3.14
CA ALA A 76 11.16 -8.20 -4.16
C ALA A 76 12.26 -7.18 -3.77
N PRO A 77 13.55 -7.55 -3.81
CA PRO A 77 14.64 -6.63 -3.46
C PRO A 77 14.62 -5.32 -4.24
N SER A 78 14.26 -5.37 -5.53
CA SER A 78 14.11 -4.18 -6.38
C SER A 78 13.02 -3.23 -5.89
N TYR A 79 11.90 -3.75 -5.40
CA TYR A 79 10.83 -2.94 -4.83
C TYR A 79 11.24 -2.36 -3.48
N MET A 80 11.89 -3.16 -2.62
CA MET A 80 12.41 -2.69 -1.33
C MET A 80 13.38 -1.53 -1.53
N THR A 81 14.32 -1.63 -2.47
CA THR A 81 15.24 -0.52 -2.80
C THR A 81 14.51 0.73 -3.26
N ARG A 82 13.43 0.60 -4.06
CA ARG A 82 12.62 1.76 -4.48
C ARG A 82 11.91 2.42 -3.30
N VAL A 83 11.38 1.63 -2.37
CA VAL A 83 10.74 2.16 -1.15
C VAL A 83 11.79 2.77 -0.22
N LEU A 84 12.96 2.17 -0.06
CA LEU A 84 14.05 2.72 0.76
C LEU A 84 14.49 4.11 0.29
N ARG A 85 14.45 4.40 -1.03
CA ARG A 85 14.75 5.76 -1.53
C ARG A 85 13.86 6.83 -0.92
N LEU A 86 12.66 6.50 -0.46
CA LEU A 86 11.76 7.47 0.18
C LEU A 86 12.36 8.11 1.44
N THR A 87 13.38 7.51 2.07
CA THR A 87 14.11 8.14 3.18
C THR A 87 14.97 9.33 2.75
N LEU A 88 15.20 9.49 1.44
CA LEU A 88 15.97 10.58 0.83
C LEU A 88 15.09 11.78 0.42
N LEU A 89 13.78 11.70 0.67
CA LEU A 89 12.86 12.80 0.40
C LEU A 89 13.19 14.00 1.29
N ALA A 90 13.02 15.19 0.73
CA ALA A 90 13.15 16.44 1.45
C ALA A 90 12.16 16.49 2.64
N PRO A 91 12.57 17.03 3.80
CA PRO A 91 11.75 17.02 5.01
C PRO A 91 10.38 17.68 4.84
N ASP A 92 10.30 18.77 4.08
CA ASP A 92 9.07 19.49 3.74
C ASP A 92 8.07 18.62 2.97
N ILE A 93 8.56 17.77 2.06
CA ILE A 93 7.73 16.80 1.32
C ILE A 93 7.21 15.71 2.26
N VAL A 94 8.05 15.19 3.15
CA VAL A 94 7.63 14.21 4.16
C VAL A 94 6.55 14.80 5.07
N GLU A 95 6.75 16.02 5.55
CA GLU A 95 5.76 16.75 6.35
C GLU A 95 4.46 16.99 5.58
N ALA A 96 4.53 17.37 4.30
CA ALA A 96 3.35 17.56 3.46
C ALA A 96 2.55 16.26 3.33
N ILE A 97 3.21 15.12 3.11
CA ILE A 97 2.56 13.81 3.03
C ILE A 97 1.89 13.44 4.36
N LEU A 98 2.60 13.59 5.48
CA LEU A 98 2.08 13.24 6.81
C LEU A 98 0.87 14.11 7.19
N ASN A 99 0.90 15.38 6.81
CA ASN A 99 -0.19 16.34 7.06
C ASN A 99 -1.33 16.27 6.04
N GLY A 100 -1.25 15.41 5.01
CA GLY A 100 -2.27 15.34 3.95
C GLY A 100 -2.30 16.57 3.04
N LYS A 101 -1.23 17.36 3.03
CA LYS A 101 -1.06 18.61 2.25
C LYS A 101 -0.34 18.39 0.92
N GLN A 102 0.00 17.16 0.58
CA GLN A 102 0.62 16.86 -0.70
C GLN A 102 -0.29 17.22 -1.89
N GLY A 103 0.32 17.72 -2.97
CA GLY A 103 -0.39 17.95 -4.23
C GLY A 103 -0.89 16.64 -4.86
N PRO A 104 -1.90 16.69 -5.74
CA PRO A 104 -2.50 15.48 -6.35
C PRO A 104 -1.50 14.69 -7.21
N GLU A 105 -0.46 15.34 -7.73
CA GLU A 105 0.60 14.72 -8.52
C GLU A 105 1.55 13.85 -7.67
N LEU A 106 1.59 14.09 -6.36
CA LEU A 106 2.43 13.31 -5.44
C LEU A 106 1.70 12.04 -5.05
N THR A 107 1.83 11.02 -5.89
CA THR A 107 1.27 9.67 -5.70
C THR A 107 2.36 8.67 -5.33
N LEU A 108 1.98 7.49 -4.80
CA LEU A 108 2.96 6.42 -4.54
C LEU A 108 3.76 6.05 -5.80
N ALA A 109 3.09 5.95 -6.95
CA ALA A 109 3.76 5.63 -8.21
C ALA A 109 4.85 6.68 -8.54
N ARG A 110 4.53 7.97 -8.32
CA ARG A 110 5.46 9.07 -8.59
C ARG A 110 6.70 9.04 -7.69
N VAL A 111 6.52 8.81 -6.39
CA VAL A 111 7.65 8.80 -5.43
C VAL A 111 8.50 7.53 -5.51
N LEU A 112 8.01 6.48 -6.18
CA LEU A 112 8.79 5.27 -6.47
C LEU A 112 9.61 5.35 -7.77
N GLU A 113 9.43 6.40 -8.56
CA GLU A 113 10.32 6.75 -9.68
C GLU A 113 11.56 7.50 -9.18
N PRO A 114 12.67 7.52 -9.94
CA PRO A 114 13.82 8.34 -9.60
C PRO A 114 13.46 9.82 -9.45
N PHE A 115 13.99 10.48 -8.41
CA PHE A 115 13.84 11.90 -8.16
C PHE A 115 15.21 12.55 -7.88
N PRO A 116 15.33 13.89 -8.01
CA PRO A 116 16.59 14.59 -7.78
C PRO A 116 17.14 14.34 -6.37
N MET A 117 18.46 14.20 -6.21
CA MET A 117 19.05 14.04 -4.87
C MET A 117 19.03 15.35 -4.07
N GLU A 118 19.15 16.49 -4.75
CA GLU A 118 19.10 17.82 -4.14
C GLU A 118 17.69 18.18 -3.68
N TRP A 119 17.52 18.45 -2.39
CA TRP A 119 16.21 18.78 -1.81
C TRP A 119 15.54 19.99 -2.47
N THR A 120 16.30 21.03 -2.82
CA THR A 120 15.75 22.20 -3.52
C THR A 120 15.14 21.82 -4.88
N ALA A 121 15.75 20.88 -5.60
CA ALA A 121 15.22 20.34 -6.86
C ALA A 121 14.03 19.41 -6.63
N GLN A 122 14.00 18.67 -5.51
CA GLN A 122 12.84 17.86 -5.12
C GLN A 122 11.62 18.72 -4.84
N SER A 123 11.74 19.74 -3.97
CA SER A 123 10.64 20.64 -3.60
C SER A 123 10.12 21.42 -4.80
N ALA A 124 10.97 21.78 -5.77
CA ALA A 124 10.53 22.40 -7.02
C ALA A 124 9.72 21.44 -7.92
N THR A 125 10.01 20.13 -7.86
CA THR A 125 9.32 19.09 -8.65
C THR A 125 8.02 18.64 -7.98
N VAL A 126 7.96 18.70 -6.66
CA VAL A 126 6.82 18.29 -5.84
C VAL A 126 6.09 19.55 -5.36
N ALA A 127 5.17 20.06 -6.17
CA ALA A 127 4.31 21.15 -5.76
C ALA A 127 3.51 20.76 -4.49
N VAL A 128 3.95 21.24 -3.34
CA VAL A 128 3.19 21.22 -2.09
C VAL A 128 2.11 22.29 -2.24
N CYS A 129 0.83 21.93 -2.07
CA CYS A 129 -0.21 22.95 -2.05
C CYS A 129 -0.10 23.75 -0.75
N SER A 130 0.22 25.05 -0.87
CA SER A 130 0.15 26.04 0.20
C SER A 130 -1.25 26.16 0.80
#